data_AF-A0A8B9MS08-F1
#
_entry.id   AF-A0A8B9MS08-F1
#
_cell.length_a   1.000
_cell.length_b   1.000
_cell.length_c   1.000
_cell.angle_alpha   90.00
_cell.angle_beta   90.00
_cell.angle_gamma   90.00
#
_symmetry.space_group_name_H-M   'P 1'
#
loop_
_entity.id
_entity.type
_entity.pdbx_description
1 polymer ?
#
loop_
_entity_poly.entity_id
_entity_poly.type
_entity_poly.pdbx_seq_one_letter_code
_entity_poly.pdbx_strand_id
1 'polypeptide(L)'
;MKNLPSFHLLPREDQLLLLDSCWVPLFLLGLVQEMVTFEVMETPAPSMLKKILLDGQSKREEPERTQPTLAAVQRLQCCLNTFWSLDLSPKEYAYLKGAILFNPGSGEEGYQM
;
A
#
# COMPACT_ATOMS: atom_id res chain seq x y z
N MET A 1 -2.22 -8.76 -13.99
CA MET A 1 -2.38 -7.73 -15.06
C MET A 1 -2.33 -8.26 -16.48
N LYS A 2 -1.59 -9.35 -16.76
CA LYS A 2 -1.43 -9.89 -18.14
C LYS A 2 -2.72 -10.39 -18.82
N ASN A 3 -3.87 -10.35 -18.16
CA ASN A 3 -5.13 -10.94 -18.62
C ASN A 3 -6.15 -9.91 -19.15
N LEU A 4 -5.84 -8.61 -19.13
CA LEU A 4 -6.71 -7.61 -19.76
C LEU A 4 -6.21 -7.30 -21.19
N PRO A 5 -6.96 -7.70 -22.24
CA PRO A 5 -6.57 -7.41 -23.62
C PRO A 5 -6.51 -5.90 -23.90
N SER A 6 -7.33 -5.10 -23.23
CA SER A 6 -7.32 -3.64 -23.33
C SER A 6 -6.04 -2.99 -22.79
N PHE A 7 -5.36 -3.60 -21.83
CA PHE A 7 -4.09 -3.07 -21.32
C PHE A 7 -2.94 -3.28 -22.30
N HIS A 8 -2.93 -4.42 -23.01
CA HIS A 8 -1.91 -4.73 -24.02
C HIS A 8 -2.07 -3.93 -25.32
N LEU A 9 -3.25 -3.37 -25.57
CA LEU A 9 -3.53 -2.53 -26.73
C LEU A 9 -2.97 -1.11 -26.60
N LEU A 10 -2.58 -0.69 -25.38
CA LEU A 10 -2.03 0.64 -25.12
C LEU A 10 -0.54 0.71 -25.48
N PRO A 11 -0.02 1.89 -25.88
CA PRO A 11 1.41 2.17 -25.97
C PRO A 11 2.15 1.81 -24.67
N ARG A 12 3.43 1.45 -24.76
CA ARG A 12 4.21 1.06 -23.56
C ARG A 12 4.31 2.20 -22.54
N GLU A 13 4.42 3.42 -23.02
CA GLU A 13 4.50 4.62 -22.21
C GLU A 13 3.23 4.78 -21.38
N ASP A 14 2.07 4.61 -22.00
CA ASP A 14 0.77 4.67 -21.33
C ASP A 14 0.59 3.52 -20.34
N GLN A 15 1.02 2.31 -20.68
CA GLN A 15 1.00 1.16 -19.76
C GLN A 15 1.81 1.43 -18.49
N LEU A 16 2.99 2.05 -18.63
CA LEU A 16 3.85 2.41 -17.50
C LEU A 16 3.22 3.53 -16.66
N LEU A 17 2.70 4.57 -17.31
CA LEU A 17 2.00 5.68 -16.62
C LEU A 17 0.76 5.21 -15.86
N LEU A 18 -0.05 4.37 -16.47
CA LEU A 18 -1.22 3.76 -15.82
C LEU A 18 -0.75 2.95 -14.61
N LEU A 19 0.25 2.08 -14.77
CA LEU A 19 0.73 1.28 -13.64
C LEU A 19 1.32 2.14 -12.52
N ASP A 20 2.07 3.18 -12.85
CA ASP A 20 2.67 4.10 -11.86
C ASP A 20 1.60 4.89 -11.07
N SER A 21 0.49 5.25 -11.72
CA SER A 21 -0.61 5.94 -11.06
C SER A 21 -1.52 5.02 -10.22
N CYS A 22 -1.67 3.75 -10.60
CA CYS A 22 -2.65 2.85 -9.95
C CYS A 22 -2.06 1.66 -9.20
N TRP A 23 -0.72 1.48 -9.13
CA TRP A 23 -0.13 0.32 -8.44
C TRP A 23 -0.51 0.23 -6.97
N VAL A 24 -0.66 1.36 -6.26
CA VAL A 24 -1.01 1.39 -4.84
C VAL A 24 -2.39 0.73 -4.58
N PRO A 25 -3.50 1.21 -5.18
CA PRO A 25 -4.80 0.57 -4.99
C PRO A 25 -4.85 -0.86 -5.54
N LEU A 26 -4.11 -1.18 -6.59
CA LEU A 26 -4.01 -2.55 -7.10
C LEU A 26 -3.29 -3.50 -6.13
N PHE A 27 -2.24 -3.01 -5.47
CA PHE A 27 -1.51 -3.74 -4.45
C PHE A 27 -2.41 -3.99 -3.24
N LEU A 28 -3.12 -2.96 -2.77
CA LEU A 28 -4.09 -3.08 -1.68
C LEU A 28 -5.16 -4.13 -2.00
N LEU A 29 -5.71 -4.10 -3.21
CA LEU A 29 -6.70 -5.07 -3.66
C LEU A 29 -6.13 -6.50 -3.75
N GLY A 30 -4.83 -6.62 -4.07
CA GLY A 30 -4.09 -7.88 -4.00
C GLY A 30 -3.99 -8.41 -2.56
N LEU A 31 -3.69 -7.55 -1.58
CA LEU A 31 -3.65 -7.94 -0.16
C LEU A 31 -5.01 -8.43 0.34
N VAL A 32 -6.09 -7.75 -0.06
CA VAL A 32 -7.45 -8.20 0.26
C VAL A 32 -7.71 -9.57 -0.35
N GLN A 33 -7.43 -9.75 -1.65
CA GLN A 33 -7.71 -10.99 -2.36
C GLN A 33 -6.94 -12.19 -1.79
N GLU A 34 -5.71 -11.97 -1.33
CA GLU A 34 -4.87 -13.00 -0.70
C GLU A 34 -5.16 -13.15 0.81
N MET A 35 -6.14 -12.42 1.36
CA MET A 35 -6.52 -12.47 2.78
C MET A 35 -5.33 -12.22 3.73
N VAL A 36 -4.43 -11.30 3.36
CA VAL A 36 -3.22 -11.02 4.15
C VAL A 36 -3.61 -10.30 5.43
N THR A 37 -3.41 -10.96 6.57
CA THR A 37 -3.56 -10.37 7.89
C THR A 37 -2.24 -9.79 8.37
N PHE A 38 -2.29 -8.62 8.99
CA PHE A 38 -1.13 -7.98 9.62
C PHE A 38 -1.25 -8.17 11.12
N GLU A 39 -0.26 -8.81 11.76
CA GLU A 39 -0.15 -8.77 13.22
C GLU A 39 0.61 -7.50 13.62
N VAL A 40 -0.09 -6.56 14.27
CA VAL A 40 0.54 -5.35 14.81
C VAL A 40 1.12 -5.68 16.17
N MET A 41 2.41 -6.02 16.18
CA MET A 41 3.15 -6.13 17.43
C MET A 41 3.76 -4.77 17.75
N GLU A 42 3.22 -4.08 18.76
CA GLU A 42 3.87 -2.91 19.35
C GLU A 42 5.23 -3.36 19.86
N THR A 43 6.31 -2.92 19.21
CA THR A 43 7.66 -3.13 19.74
C THR A 43 7.84 -2.15 20.89
N PRO A 44 8.02 -2.62 22.14
CA PRO A 44 8.20 -1.70 23.26
C PRO A 44 9.41 -0.82 22.96
N ALA A 45 9.23 0.50 23.07
CA ALA A 45 10.35 1.42 22.95
C ALA A 45 11.46 0.96 23.92
N PRO A 46 12.73 0.88 23.47
CA PRO A 46 13.81 0.46 24.34
C PRO A 46 13.84 1.39 25.54
N SER A 47 13.83 0.82 26.75
CA SER A 47 13.83 1.62 27.97
C SER A 47 14.98 2.61 27.95
N MET A 48 14.80 3.80 28.54
CA MET A 48 15.86 4.82 28.58
C MET A 48 17.17 4.27 29.14
N LEU A 49 17.10 3.33 30.08
CA LEU A 49 18.25 2.60 30.61
C LEU A 49 18.93 1.72 29.56
N LYS A 50 18.16 1.02 28.71
CA LYS A 50 18.69 0.24 27.59
C LYS A 50 19.41 1.12 26.59
N LYS A 51 18.88 2.32 26.31
CA LYS A 51 19.57 3.32 25.47
C LYS A 51 20.89 3.75 26.12
N ILE A 52 20.88 4.22 27.36
CA ILE A 52 22.10 4.69 28.04
C ILE A 52 23.18 3.59 28.12
N LEU A 53 22.78 2.33 28.33
CA LEU A 53 23.70 1.20 28.44
C LEU A 53 24.22 0.66 27.09
N LEU A 54 23.47 0.81 25.99
CA LEU A 54 23.80 0.23 24.67
C LEU A 54 24.25 1.27 23.63
N ASP A 55 23.93 2.56 23.80
CA ASP A 55 24.19 3.64 22.84
C ASP A 55 25.67 4.08 22.81
N GLY A 56 26.50 3.57 23.72
CA GLY A 56 27.94 3.80 23.72
C GLY A 56 28.72 3.19 22.54
N GLN A 57 28.08 2.39 21.67
CA GLN A 57 28.78 1.72 20.55
C GLN A 57 28.24 1.94 19.13
N SER A 58 27.08 2.56 18.90
CA SER A 58 26.52 2.66 17.54
C SER A 58 26.42 4.11 17.04
N LYS A 59 27.58 4.74 16.85
CA LYS A 59 27.71 5.88 15.93
C LYS A 59 27.68 5.37 14.49
N ARG A 60 26.53 4.87 14.05
CA ARG A 60 26.25 4.60 12.64
C ARG A 60 24.81 5.03 12.42
N GLU A 61 24.67 6.23 11.88
CA GLU A 61 23.44 6.75 11.32
C GLU A 61 23.01 5.78 10.21
N GLU A 62 22.29 4.73 10.57
CA GLU A 62 21.44 4.02 9.63
C GLU A 62 20.39 5.02 9.17
N PRO A 63 20.10 5.13 7.86
CA PRO A 63 19.06 6.02 7.37
C PRO A 63 17.80 5.70 8.15
N GLU A 64 17.20 6.73 8.74
CA GLU A 64 15.97 6.67 9.53
C GLU A 64 14.91 5.98 8.68
N ARG A 65 14.83 4.65 8.76
CA ARG A 65 13.79 3.87 8.12
C ARG A 65 12.54 4.35 8.81
N THR A 66 11.77 5.22 8.14
CA THR A 66 10.47 5.71 8.56
C THR A 66 9.64 4.51 8.99
N GLN A 67 9.62 4.27 10.29
CA GLN A 67 8.85 3.16 10.84
C GLN A 67 7.38 3.50 10.58
N PRO A 68 6.59 2.55 10.07
CA PRO A 68 5.18 2.80 9.84
C PRO A 68 4.54 3.21 11.17
N THR A 69 3.84 4.34 11.18
CA THR A 69 3.12 4.78 12.37
C THR A 69 2.00 3.81 12.69
N LEU A 70 1.78 3.52 13.97
CA LEU A 70 0.68 2.66 14.43
C LEU A 70 -0.67 3.06 13.80
N ALA A 71 -0.93 4.38 13.73
CA ALA A 71 -2.14 4.91 13.11
C ALA A 71 -2.26 4.56 11.61
N ALA A 72 -1.15 4.55 10.86
CA ALA A 72 -1.17 4.16 9.45
C ALA A 72 -1.46 2.65 9.29
N VAL A 73 -0.86 1.82 10.15
CA VAL A 73 -1.10 0.37 10.14
C VAL A 73 -2.55 0.03 10.52
N GLN A 74 -3.11 0.69 11.53
CA GLN A 74 -4.51 0.53 11.92
C GLN A 74 -5.48 0.97 10.81
N ARG A 75 -5.21 2.09 10.13
CA ARG A 75 -6.02 2.53 8.98
C ARG A 75 -5.99 1.49 7.85
N LEU A 76 -4.82 0.93 7.56
CA LEU A 76 -4.68 -0.13 6.57
C LEU A 76 -5.50 -1.37 6.96
N GLN A 77 -5.36 -1.85 8.20
CA GLN A 77 -6.15 -2.98 8.70
C GLN A 77 -7.66 -2.74 8.62
N CYS A 78 -8.13 -1.55 9.03
CA CYS A 78 -9.54 -1.18 8.95
C CYS A 78 -10.05 -1.21 7.50
N CYS A 79 -9.26 -0.71 6.56
CA CYS A 79 -9.57 -0.76 5.14
C CYS A 79 -9.70 -2.20 4.63
N LEU A 80 -8.73 -3.07 4.95
CA LEU A 80 -8.76 -4.48 4.55
C LEU A 80 -9.97 -5.23 5.13
N ASN A 81 -10.26 -5.02 6.41
CA ASN A 81 -11.44 -5.61 7.06
C ASN A 81 -12.76 -5.18 6.40
N THR A 82 -12.85 -3.92 5.99
CA THR A 82 -14.01 -3.40 5.25
C THR A 82 -14.16 -4.13 3.92
N PHE A 83 -13.06 -4.31 3.19
CA PHE A 83 -13.05 -5.06 1.93
C PHE A 83 -13.40 -6.54 2.08
N TRP A 84 -12.96 -7.19 3.18
CA TRP A 84 -13.36 -8.57 3.47
C TRP A 84 -14.84 -8.67 3.84
N SER A 85 -15.39 -7.69 4.54
CA SER A 85 -16.82 -7.65 4.87
C SER A 85 -17.74 -7.48 3.67
N LEU A 86 -17.21 -6.98 2.54
CA LEU A 86 -17.94 -6.83 1.28
C LEU A 86 -18.14 -8.16 0.53
N ASP A 87 -17.43 -9.23 0.90
CA ASP A 87 -17.53 -10.58 0.30
C ASP A 87 -17.52 -10.57 -1.25
N LEU A 88 -16.55 -9.87 -1.82
CA LEU A 88 -16.45 -9.69 -3.27
C LEU A 88 -16.20 -11.02 -3.98
N SER A 89 -17.00 -11.30 -5.00
CA SER A 89 -16.79 -12.44 -5.89
C SER A 89 -15.55 -12.25 -6.78
N PRO A 90 -14.96 -13.33 -7.32
CA PRO A 90 -13.83 -13.23 -8.26
C PRO A 90 -14.11 -12.34 -9.49
N LYS A 91 -15.38 -12.25 -9.92
CA LYS A 91 -15.79 -11.37 -11.01
C LYS A 91 -15.72 -9.91 -10.61
N GLU A 92 -16.20 -9.57 -9.41
CA GLU A 92 -16.16 -8.19 -8.89
C GLU A 92 -14.72 -7.71 -8.68
N TYR A 93 -13.82 -8.58 -8.20
CA TYR A 93 -12.40 -8.29 -8.17
C TYR A 93 -11.82 -7.98 -9.56
N ALA A 94 -12.23 -8.73 -10.59
CA ALA A 94 -11.77 -8.47 -11.96
C ALA A 94 -12.29 -7.11 -12.48
N TYR A 95 -13.56 -6.77 -12.22
CA TYR A 95 -14.13 -5.47 -12.57
C TYR A 95 -13.45 -4.33 -11.84
N LEU A 96 -13.22 -4.45 -10.53
CA LEU A 96 -12.60 -3.42 -9.72
C LEU A 96 -11.14 -3.18 -10.14
N LYS A 97 -10.38 -4.25 -10.45
CA LYS A 97 -9.04 -4.12 -11.04
C LYS A 97 -9.07 -3.35 -12.36
N GLY A 98 -10.03 -3.63 -13.23
CA GLY A 98 -10.22 -2.91 -14.49
C GLY A 98 -10.58 -1.44 -14.26
N ALA A 99 -11.51 -1.16 -13.34
CA ALA A 99 -11.93 0.19 -12.99
C ALA A 99 -10.77 1.01 -12.42
N ILE A 100 -9.98 0.45 -11.50
CA ILE A 100 -8.79 1.11 -10.94
C ILE A 100 -7.73 1.35 -12.02
N LEU A 101 -7.53 0.37 -12.91
CA LEU A 101 -6.52 0.46 -13.96
C LEU A 101 -6.86 1.54 -15.00
N PHE A 102 -8.13 1.67 -15.39
CA PHE A 102 -8.56 2.65 -16.40
C PHE A 102 -9.12 3.95 -15.83
N ASN A 103 -9.12 4.10 -14.51
CA ASN A 103 -9.40 5.35 -13.83
C ASN A 103 -8.15 5.77 -13.02
N PRO A 104 -7.03 6.10 -13.68
CA PRO A 104 -5.92 6.72 -13.01
C PRO A 104 -6.46 8.05 -12.48
N GLY A 105 -6.62 8.15 -11.15
CA GLY A 105 -7.13 9.36 -10.53
C GLY A 105 -6.37 10.53 -11.10
N SER A 106 -7.09 11.48 -11.70
CA SER A 106 -6.49 12.74 -12.15
C SER A 106 -5.76 13.26 -10.93
N GLY A 107 -4.44 13.43 -11.06
CA GLY A 107 -3.62 13.97 -9.98
C GLY A 107 -4.33 15.20 -9.42
N GLU A 108 -4.27 15.37 -8.10
CA GLU A 108 -4.62 16.63 -7.46
C GLU A 108 -3.66 17.73 -7.96
N GLU A 109 -3.77 18.12 -9.22
CA GLU A 109 -3.23 19.35 -9.77
C GLU A 109 -4.30 20.41 -9.56
N GLY A 110 -4.36 20.93 -8.33
CA GLY A 110 -5.42 21.87 -7.98
C GLY A 110 -5.31 22.55 -6.62
N TYR A 111 -4.12 22.62 -6.00
CA TYR A 111 -3.86 23.56 -4.90
C TYR A 111 -2.56 24.31 -5.14
N GLN A 112 -2.64 25.26 -6.06
CA GLN A 112 -1.80 26.45 -6.06
C GLN A 112 -2.61 27.64 -6.57
N MET A 113 -3.33 28.28 -5.65
CA MET A 113 -3.44 29.74 -5.47
C MET A 113 -3.81 30.03 -4.02
#